data_AF-A0A7T4YAL3-F1
#
_entry.id   AF-A0A7T4YAL3-F1
#
_cell.length_a   1.000
_cell.length_b   1.000
_cell.length_c   1.000
_cell.angle_alpha   90.00
_cell.angle_beta   90.00
_cell.angle_gamma   90.00
#
_symmetry.space_group_name_H-M   'P 1'
#
loop_
_entity.id
_entity.type
_entity.pdbx_description
1 polymer ?
#
loop_
_entity_poly.entity_id
_entity_poly.type
_entity_poly.pdbx_seq_one_letter_code
_entity_poly.pdbx_strand_id
1 'polypeptide(L)'
;MARPSTAQMLEQLRTIKTCREGVLRHRARRIEADMRECRQQSDTRKAEQAELRAQWRAANQTEQAVGPRDFHKLKQRFADFYQREQQLQSALRKLADQLADCQAQAARLAQALKQNLRGQEKLAALIEEQR
;
A
#
# COMPACT_ATOMS: atom_id res chain seq x y z
N MET A 1 33.60 18.88 -31.50
CA MET A 1 33.59 17.87 -30.42
C MET A 1 33.73 16.49 -31.05
N ALA A 2 34.66 15.65 -30.56
CA ALA A 2 34.82 14.29 -31.07
C ALA A 2 33.62 13.42 -30.69
N ARG A 3 33.16 12.56 -31.60
CA ARG A 3 32.08 11.59 -31.30
C ARG A 3 32.62 10.51 -30.36
N PRO A 4 31.84 10.10 -29.34
CA PRO A 4 32.26 9.02 -28.45
C PRO A 4 32.42 7.71 -29.22
N SER A 5 33.38 6.89 -28.81
CA SER A 5 33.55 5.55 -29.38
C SER A 5 32.41 4.62 -28.95
N THR A 6 32.19 3.54 -29.70
CA THR A 6 31.19 2.51 -29.36
C THR A 6 31.39 1.98 -27.94
N ALA A 7 32.65 1.71 -27.54
CA ALA A 7 32.98 1.27 -26.19
C ALA A 7 32.59 2.30 -25.11
N GLN A 8 32.85 3.59 -25.35
CA GLN A 8 32.43 4.67 -24.45
C GLN A 8 30.90 4.75 -24.34
N MET A 9 30.17 4.61 -25.45
CA MET A 9 28.70 4.61 -25.46
C MET A 9 28.12 3.41 -24.69
N LEU A 10 28.70 2.21 -24.85
CA LEU A 10 28.25 1.02 -24.13
C LEU A 10 28.46 1.13 -22.62
N GLU A 11 29.59 1.67 -22.17
CA GLU A 11 29.86 1.89 -20.74
C GLU A 11 28.94 2.99 -20.14
N GLN A 12 28.64 4.04 -20.91
CA GLN A 12 27.64 5.03 -20.53
C GLN A 12 26.25 4.40 -20.37
N LEU A 13 25.83 3.55 -21.33
CA LEU A 13 24.58 2.82 -21.23
C LEU A 13 24.54 1.90 -20.00
N ARG A 14 25.66 1.25 -19.67
CA ARG A 14 25.77 0.38 -18.50
C ARG A 14 25.54 1.17 -17.22
N THR A 15 26.20 2.31 -17.09
CA THR A 15 26.04 3.22 -15.95
C THR A 15 24.59 3.68 -15.80
N ILE A 16 23.94 4.08 -16.89
CA ILE A 16 22.53 4.48 -16.90
C ILE A 16 21.63 3.33 -16.42
N LYS A 17 21.85 2.11 -16.89
CA LYS A 17 21.04 0.93 -16.52
C LYS A 17 21.21 0.55 -15.04
N THR A 18 22.43 0.62 -14.51
CA THR A 18 22.73 0.39 -13.09
C THR A 18 22.06 1.45 -12.22
N CYS A 19 22.15 2.73 -12.60
CA CYS A 19 21.48 3.81 -11.89
C CYS A 19 19.95 3.60 -11.87
N ARG A 20 19.36 3.27 -13.03
CA ARG A 20 17.94 2.96 -13.15
C ARG A 20 17.51 1.78 -12.26
N GLU A 21 18.33 0.75 -12.15
CA GLU A 21 18.07 -0.36 -11.23
C GLU A 21 17.99 0.12 -9.78
N GLY A 22 18.96 0.93 -9.33
CA GLY A 22 18.96 1.50 -7.99
C GLY A 22 17.68 2.27 -7.68
N VAL A 23 17.22 3.11 -8.62
CA VAL A 23 15.96 3.86 -8.51
C VAL A 23 14.76 2.90 -8.41
N LEU A 24 14.68 1.89 -9.27
CA LEU A 24 13.59 0.91 -9.26
C LEU A 24 13.55 0.14 -7.95
N ARG A 25 14.69 -0.33 -7.43
CA ARG A 25 14.77 -1.04 -6.14
C ARG A 25 14.42 -0.14 -4.96
N HIS A 26 14.86 1.11 -4.98
CA HIS A 26 14.48 2.08 -3.95
C HIS A 26 12.96 2.31 -3.93
N ARG A 27 12.35 2.52 -5.10
CA ARG A 27 10.90 2.66 -5.22
C ARG A 27 10.14 1.41 -4.76
N ALA A 28 10.68 0.21 -5.00
CA ALA A 28 10.07 -1.04 -4.57
C ALA A 28 9.98 -1.11 -3.04
N ARG A 29 11.10 -0.81 -2.36
CA ARG A 29 11.15 -0.77 -0.88
C ARG A 29 10.16 0.24 -0.30
N ARG A 30 9.97 1.39 -0.97
CA ARG A 30 8.99 2.39 -0.55
C ARG A 30 7.56 1.86 -0.67
N ILE A 31 7.18 1.29 -1.81
CA ILE A 31 5.86 0.68 -2.00
C ILE A 31 5.61 -0.43 -0.98
N GLU A 32 6.61 -1.26 -0.69
CA GLU A 32 6.49 -2.29 0.35
C GLU A 32 6.26 -1.70 1.75
N ALA A 33 6.91 -0.56 2.07
CA ALA A 33 6.68 0.15 3.31
C ALA A 33 5.26 0.71 3.37
N ASP A 34 4.79 1.35 2.30
CA ASP A 34 3.43 1.89 2.20
C ASP A 34 2.38 0.77 2.35
N MET A 35 2.62 -0.41 1.76
CA MET A 35 1.76 -1.59 1.93
C MET A 35 1.72 -2.10 3.37
N ARG A 36 2.87 -2.11 4.07
CA ARG A 36 2.93 -2.52 5.48
C ARG A 36 2.16 -1.54 6.36
N GLU A 37 2.33 -0.24 6.12
CA GLU A 37 1.60 0.80 6.84
C GLU A 37 0.09 0.68 6.63
N CYS A 38 -0.37 0.53 5.39
CA CYS A 38 -1.79 0.37 5.09
C CYS A 38 -2.40 -0.88 5.77
N ARG A 39 -1.65 -1.99 5.82
CA ARG A 39 -2.08 -3.21 6.52
C ARG A 39 -2.20 -2.98 8.03
N GLN A 40 -1.18 -2.35 8.63
CA GLN A 40 -1.20 -2.03 10.05
C GLN A 40 -2.39 -1.12 10.40
N GLN A 41 -2.63 -0.07 9.60
CA GLN A 41 -3.79 0.80 9.77
C GLN A 41 -5.11 0.03 9.62
N SER A 42 -5.22 -0.86 8.63
CA SER A 42 -6.40 -1.73 8.46
C SER A 42 -6.65 -2.59 9.70
N ASP A 43 -5.61 -3.20 10.25
CA ASP A 43 -5.74 -4.07 11.43
C ASP A 43 -6.16 -3.27 12.66
N THR A 44 -5.62 -2.07 12.87
CA THR A 44 -6.08 -1.14 13.91
C THR A 44 -7.56 -0.80 13.73
N ARG A 45 -8.00 -0.42 12.52
CA ARG A 45 -9.42 -0.09 12.27
C ARG A 45 -10.36 -1.29 12.45
N LYS A 46 -9.91 -2.50 12.12
CA LYS A 46 -10.68 -3.74 12.38
C LYS A 46 -10.80 -4.02 13.87
N ALA A 47 -9.75 -3.78 14.65
CA ALA A 47 -9.79 -3.90 16.10
C ALA A 47 -10.78 -2.88 16.71
N GLU A 48 -10.71 -1.61 16.29
CA GLU A 48 -11.67 -0.57 16.68
C GLU A 48 -13.11 -0.97 16.34
N GLN A 49 -13.35 -1.53 15.16
CA GLN A 49 -14.68 -2.02 14.75
C GLN A 49 -15.16 -3.19 15.60
N ALA A 50 -14.27 -4.14 15.92
CA ALA A 50 -14.61 -5.27 16.78
C ALA A 50 -14.99 -4.82 18.20
N GLU A 51 -14.25 -3.86 18.75
CA GLU A 51 -14.54 -3.26 20.06
C GLU A 51 -15.87 -2.51 20.02
N LEU A 52 -16.10 -1.67 19.01
CA LEU A 52 -17.35 -0.93 18.83
C LEU A 52 -18.56 -1.88 18.79
N ARG A 53 -18.45 -2.99 18.07
CA ARG A 53 -19.49 -4.03 18.00
C ARG A 53 -19.68 -4.75 19.33
N ALA A 54 -18.62 -4.96 20.10
CA ALA A 54 -18.73 -5.52 21.45
C ALA A 54 -19.48 -4.55 22.39
N GLN A 55 -19.14 -3.26 22.35
CA GLN A 55 -19.82 -2.23 23.13
C GLN A 55 -21.31 -2.08 22.73
N TRP A 56 -21.60 -2.13 21.43
CA TRP A 56 -22.97 -2.13 20.92
C TRP A 56 -23.77 -3.33 21.45
N ARG A 57 -23.21 -4.55 21.39
CA ARG A 57 -23.86 -5.75 21.93
C ARG A 57 -24.15 -5.63 23.42
N ALA A 58 -23.19 -5.12 24.20
CA ALA A 58 -23.38 -4.90 25.63
C ALA A 58 -24.51 -3.89 25.90
N ALA A 59 -24.57 -2.78 25.16
CA ALA A 59 -25.64 -1.79 25.28
C ALA A 59 -27.01 -2.36 24.88
N ASN A 60 -27.04 -3.19 23.84
CA ASN A 60 -28.25 -3.86 23.36
C ASN A 60 -28.81 -4.86 24.39
N GLN A 61 -27.95 -5.59 25.10
CA GLN A 61 -28.39 -6.48 26.19
C GLN A 61 -29.05 -5.73 27.35
N THR A 62 -28.65 -4.47 27.59
CA THR A 62 -29.22 -3.64 28.66
C THR A 62 -30.50 -2.90 28.27
N GLU A 63 -30.91 -2.95 26.99
CA GLU A 63 -32.04 -2.17 26.46
C GLU A 63 -33.35 -2.42 27.22
N GLN A 64 -33.66 -3.67 27.53
CA GLN A 64 -34.88 -4.07 28.22
C GLN A 64 -34.97 -3.58 29.68
N ALA A 65 -33.84 -3.18 30.27
CA ALA A 65 -33.76 -2.67 31.63
C ALA A 65 -33.86 -1.13 31.70
N VAL A 66 -33.90 -0.43 30.57
CA VAL A 66 -33.91 1.04 30.53
C VAL A 66 -35.32 1.58 30.70
N GLY A 67 -35.53 2.37 31.76
CA GLY A 67 -36.80 3.04 32.01
C GLY A 67 -37.12 4.15 30.97
N PRO A 68 -38.39 4.60 30.87
CA PRO A 68 -38.84 5.57 29.87
C PRO A 68 -38.05 6.89 29.85
N ARG A 69 -37.54 7.32 31.02
CA ARG A 69 -36.76 8.55 31.15
C ARG A 69 -35.40 8.48 30.46
N ASP A 70 -34.76 7.32 30.39
CA ASP A 70 -33.40 7.16 29.85
C ASP A 70 -33.37 6.54 28.45
N PHE A 71 -34.53 6.13 27.93
CA PHE A 71 -34.66 5.52 26.60
C PHE A 71 -34.13 6.42 25.46
N HIS A 72 -34.29 7.74 25.57
CA HIS A 72 -33.75 8.69 24.58
C HIS A 72 -32.21 8.67 24.53
N LYS A 73 -31.54 8.53 25.68
CA LYS A 73 -30.07 8.42 25.76
C LYS A 73 -29.58 7.14 25.11
N LEU A 74 -30.30 6.03 25.33
CA LEU A 74 -29.99 4.76 24.69
C LEU A 74 -30.14 4.86 23.16
N LYS A 75 -31.22 5.46 22.66
CA LYS A 75 -31.41 5.72 21.22
C LYS A 75 -30.28 6.55 20.63
N GLN A 76 -29.88 7.63 21.30
CA GLN A 76 -28.75 8.47 20.86
C GLN A 76 -27.45 7.66 20.80
N ARG A 77 -27.17 6.86 21.82
CA ARG A 77 -26.00 5.98 21.85
C ARG A 77 -25.99 4.98 20.70
N PHE A 78 -27.15 4.40 20.33
CA PHE A 78 -27.23 3.55 19.14
C PHE A 78 -26.99 4.31 17.83
N ALA A 79 -27.53 5.51 17.69
CA ALA A 79 -27.24 6.37 16.53
C ALA A 79 -25.73 6.63 16.41
N ASP A 80 -25.06 6.95 17.52
CA ASP A 80 -23.62 7.17 17.57
C ASP A 80 -22.84 5.91 17.17
N PHE A 81 -23.26 4.71 17.64
CA PHE A 81 -22.68 3.44 17.21
C PHE A 81 -22.77 3.24 15.70
N TYR A 82 -23.95 3.46 15.10
CA TYR A 82 -24.14 3.31 13.66
C TYR A 82 -23.28 4.31 12.87
N GLN A 83 -23.22 5.57 13.29
CA GLN A 83 -22.39 6.58 12.65
C GLN A 83 -20.90 6.18 12.68
N ARG A 84 -20.41 5.74 13.83
CA ARG A 84 -19.01 5.37 14.02
C ARG A 84 -18.65 4.09 13.24
N GLU A 85 -19.55 3.12 13.19
CA GLU A 85 -19.41 1.91 12.36
C GLU A 85 -19.32 2.26 10.87
N GLN A 86 -20.15 3.18 10.36
CA GLN A 86 -20.08 3.65 8.97
C GLN A 86 -18.76 4.36 8.67
N GLN A 87 -18.26 5.19 9.59
CA GLN A 87 -16.97 5.85 9.44
C GLN A 87 -15.82 4.84 9.35
N LEU A 88 -15.81 3.82 10.23
CA LEU A 88 -14.82 2.75 10.21
C LEU A 88 -14.89 1.94 8.90
N GLN A 89 -16.08 1.59 8.43
CA GLN A 89 -16.26 0.89 7.16
C GLN A 89 -15.76 1.72 5.97
N SER A 90 -16.04 3.02 5.95
CA SER A 90 -15.53 3.93 4.93
C SER A 90 -13.99 4.02 4.95
N ALA A 91 -13.39 4.13 6.14
CA ALA A 91 -11.94 4.13 6.30
C ALA A 91 -11.30 2.81 5.83
N LEU A 92 -11.89 1.68 6.19
CA LEU A 92 -11.43 0.35 5.77
C LEU A 92 -11.49 0.16 4.24
N ARG A 93 -12.54 0.67 3.59
CA ARG A 93 -12.65 0.66 2.11
C ARG A 93 -11.53 1.46 1.47
N LYS A 94 -11.28 2.69 1.95
CA LYS A 94 -10.18 3.53 1.45
C LYS A 94 -8.81 2.84 1.58
N LEU A 95 -8.57 2.18 2.71
CA LEU A 95 -7.33 1.41 2.93
C LEU A 95 -7.22 0.21 1.99
N ALA A 96 -8.34 -0.47 1.69
CA ALA A 96 -8.36 -1.57 0.73
C ALA A 96 -8.02 -1.07 -0.69
N ASP A 97 -8.58 0.07 -1.11
CA ASP A 97 -8.29 0.69 -2.40
C ASP A 97 -6.80 1.09 -2.49
N GLN A 98 -6.27 1.74 -1.45
CA GLN A 98 -4.84 2.09 -1.36
C GLN A 98 -3.93 0.86 -1.44
N LEU A 99 -4.30 -0.24 -0.78
CA LEU A 99 -3.56 -1.50 -0.86
C LEU A 99 -3.59 -2.07 -2.28
N ALA A 100 -4.73 -2.04 -2.96
CA ALA A 100 -4.86 -2.49 -4.34
C ALA A 100 -3.98 -1.64 -5.28
N ASP A 101 -3.98 -0.33 -5.11
CA ASP A 101 -3.13 0.58 -5.87
C ASP A 101 -1.64 0.32 -5.64
N CYS A 102 -1.23 0.11 -4.39
CA CYS A 102 0.15 -0.24 -4.07
C CYS A 102 0.57 -1.56 -4.71
N GLN A 103 -0.30 -2.58 -4.69
CA GLN A 103 -0.04 -3.88 -5.33
C GLN A 103 0.10 -3.74 -6.84
N ALA A 104 -0.76 -2.96 -7.48
CA ALA A 104 -0.68 -2.69 -8.91
C ALA A 104 0.63 -1.95 -9.27
N GLN A 105 1.03 -0.98 -8.45
CA GLN A 105 2.30 -0.28 -8.63
C GLN A 105 3.50 -1.21 -8.44
N ALA A 106 3.48 -2.08 -7.43
CA ALA A 106 4.52 -3.08 -7.18
C ALA A 106 4.67 -4.03 -8.37
N ALA A 107 3.56 -4.53 -8.94
CA ALA A 107 3.58 -5.42 -10.11
C ALA A 107 4.20 -4.73 -11.34
N ARG A 108 3.79 -3.48 -11.63
CA ARG A 108 4.37 -2.68 -12.72
C ARG A 108 5.87 -2.45 -12.52
N LEU A 109 6.28 -2.17 -11.29
CA LEU A 109 7.66 -1.92 -10.95
C LEU A 109 8.52 -3.20 -11.07
N ALA A 110 8.00 -4.34 -10.64
CA ALA A 110 8.66 -5.64 -10.78
C ALA A 110 8.88 -5.98 -12.27
N GLN A 111 7.90 -5.71 -13.12
CA GLN A 111 8.04 -5.86 -14.57
C GLN A 111 9.13 -4.93 -15.12
N ALA A 112 9.13 -3.66 -14.73
CA ALA A 112 10.14 -2.69 -15.16
C ALA A 112 11.56 -3.08 -14.70
N LEU A 113 11.70 -3.60 -13.48
CA LEU A 113 12.98 -4.11 -12.95
C LEU A 113 13.46 -5.31 -13.75
N LYS A 114 12.58 -6.29 -14.02
CA LYS A 114 12.90 -7.47 -14.85
C LYS A 114 13.35 -7.07 -16.25
N GLN A 115 12.68 -6.10 -16.87
CA GLN A 115 13.09 -5.58 -18.17
C GLN A 115 14.43 -4.85 -18.12
N ASN A 116 14.71 -4.09 -17.05
CA ASN A 116 15.98 -3.42 -16.88
C ASN A 116 17.15 -4.41 -16.71
N LEU A 117 16.97 -5.44 -15.89
CA LEU A 117 17.96 -6.49 -15.65
C LEU A 117 18.27 -7.27 -16.94
N ARG A 118 17.25 -7.70 -17.69
CA ARG A 118 17.43 -8.31 -19.02
C ARG A 118 18.17 -7.41 -19.99
N GLY A 119 17.92 -6.10 -19.91
CA GLY A 119 18.66 -5.11 -20.70
C GLY A 119 20.13 -5.00 -20.31
N GLN A 120 20.45 -5.13 -19.02
CA GLN A 120 21.84 -5.19 -18.54
C GLN A 120 22.55 -6.46 -18.98
N GLU A 121 21.89 -7.61 -18.91
CA GLU A 121 22.45 -8.90 -19.38
C GLU A 121 22.83 -8.83 -20.87
N LYS A 122 21.93 -8.31 -21.72
CA LYS A 122 22.21 -8.09 -23.15
C LYS A 122 23.35 -7.10 -23.38
N LEU A 123 23.38 -6.03 -22.61
CA LEU A 123 24.44 -5.02 -22.73
C LEU A 123 25.80 -5.59 -22.31
N ALA A 124 25.84 -6.42 -21.27
CA ALA A 124 27.06 -7.10 -20.86
C ALA A 124 27.59 -8.02 -21.97
N ALA A 125 26.72 -8.80 -22.62
CA ALA A 125 27.11 -9.62 -23.77
C ALA A 125 27.71 -8.78 -24.91
N LEU A 126 27.08 -7.65 -25.26
CA LEU A 126 27.60 -6.74 -26.29
C LEU A 126 28.95 -6.11 -25.91
N ILE A 127 29.19 -5.83 -24.63
CA ILE A 127 30.49 -5.32 -24.17
C ILE A 127 31.58 -6.38 -24.30
N GLU A 128 31.27 -7.65 -23.98
CA GLU A 128 32.24 -8.75 -24.15
C GLU A 128 32.55 -9.03 -25.63
N GLU A 129 31.58 -8.90 -26.55
CA GLU A 129 31.81 -9.04 -28.00
C GLU A 129 32.71 -7.93 -28.60
N GLN A 130 32.88 -6.80 -27.90
CA GLN A 130 33.69 -5.66 -28.34
C GLN A 130 35.11 -5.67 -27.73
N ARG A 131 35.43 -6.66 -26.89
CA ARG A 131 36.76 -6.90 -26.32
C ARG A 131 37.57 -7.84 -27.20
#